data_AF-A0AAJ0FAB0-F1
#
_entry.id   AF-A0AAJ0FAB0-F1
#
_cell.length_a   1.000
_cell.length_b   1.000
_cell.length_c   1.000
_cell.angle_alpha   90.00
_cell.angle_beta   90.00
_cell.angle_gamma   90.00
#
_symmetry.space_group_name_H-M   'P 1'
#
loop_
_entity.id
_entity.type
_entity.pdbx_description
1 polymer ?
#
loop_
_entity_poly.entity_id
_entity_poly.type
_entity_poly.pdbx_seq_one_letter_code
_entity_poly.pdbx_strand_id
1 'polypeptide(L)'
;MGSTTSKAEPESKPAEQEPAAQQDDDEPDEWDKRIFSTGCADENAKMTDCYYEKKDWRACKDEMERFRRCWKAQGNDERTDTKDA
;
A
#
# COMPACT_ATOMS: atom_id res chain seq x y z
N MET A 1 19.61 -38.24 45.84
CA MET A 1 18.56 -37.71 46.76
C MET A 1 18.92 -36.26 47.07
N GLY A 2 18.20 -35.30 46.47
CA GLY A 2 18.58 -33.87 46.41
C GLY A 2 19.92 -33.61 45.66
N SER A 3 20.38 -32.40 45.36
CA SER A 3 19.82 -31.02 45.30
C SER A 3 20.95 -30.09 44.79
N THR A 4 20.79 -28.98 44.06
CA THR A 4 19.66 -28.25 43.43
C THR A 4 20.23 -27.24 42.40
N THR A 5 19.39 -26.44 41.73
CA THR A 5 19.75 -25.17 41.04
C THR A 5 20.55 -25.27 39.73
N SER A 6 19.83 -25.21 38.61
CA SER A 6 20.35 -24.53 37.40
C SER A 6 20.19 -23.01 37.57
N LYS A 7 21.22 -22.26 37.18
CA LYS A 7 21.34 -20.81 37.35
C LYS A 7 20.39 -20.09 36.40
N ALA A 8 19.50 -19.24 36.92
CA ALA A 8 18.77 -18.27 36.12
C ALA A 8 19.68 -17.08 35.81
N GLU A 9 19.72 -16.65 34.54
CA GLU A 9 20.36 -15.42 34.10
C GLU A 9 19.34 -14.56 33.34
N PRO A 10 18.83 -13.47 33.95
CA PRO A 10 18.02 -12.48 33.26
C PRO A 10 18.93 -11.40 32.66
N GLU A 11 19.20 -11.47 31.36
CA GLU A 11 19.91 -10.39 30.66
C GLU A 11 18.96 -9.25 30.27
N SER A 12 19.01 -8.18 31.05
CA SER A 12 18.27 -6.94 30.84
C SER A 12 18.77 -6.15 29.63
N LYS A 13 17.86 -5.71 28.74
CA LYS A 13 17.88 -4.34 28.15
C LYS A 13 16.45 -3.86 27.86
N PRO A 14 16.01 -2.71 28.39
CA PRO A 14 14.69 -2.15 28.09
C PRO A 14 14.73 -1.23 26.86
N ALA A 15 13.69 -1.30 26.03
CA ALA A 15 13.36 -0.31 25.02
C ALA A 15 11.84 -0.25 24.86
N GLU A 16 11.25 0.81 25.40
CA GLU A 16 9.92 1.30 25.02
C GLU A 16 10.06 2.14 23.74
N GLN A 17 8.94 2.45 23.06
CA GLN A 17 8.83 3.02 21.69
C GLN A 17 8.96 1.94 20.58
N GLU A 18 7.98 1.71 19.70
CA GLU A 18 6.67 2.34 19.45
C GLU A 18 5.60 1.24 19.25
N PRO A 19 4.30 1.49 19.47
CA PRO A 19 3.26 0.72 18.79
C PRO A 19 3.27 1.13 17.31
N ALA A 20 4.18 0.57 16.51
CA ALA A 20 4.13 0.67 15.06
C ALA A 20 2.77 0.09 14.63
N ALA A 21 1.87 0.98 14.20
CA ALA A 21 0.44 0.70 14.16
C ALA A 21 0.14 -0.47 13.22
N GLN A 22 -0.18 -1.63 13.79
CA GLN A 22 -0.82 -2.75 13.10
C GLN A 22 -2.32 -2.42 12.92
N GLN A 23 -2.60 -1.27 12.29
CA GLN A 23 -3.92 -0.71 12.00
C GLN A 23 -3.86 0.06 10.68
N ASP A 24 -3.83 -0.67 9.56
CA ASP A 24 -4.28 -0.18 8.24
C ASP A 24 -4.49 -1.37 7.27
N ASP A 25 -5.26 -2.38 7.69
CA ASP A 25 -5.64 -3.54 6.85
C ASP A 25 -7.07 -3.38 6.26
N ASP A 26 -7.76 -2.28 6.61
CA ASP A 26 -9.18 -2.02 6.32
C ASP A 26 -9.46 -0.56 5.89
N GLU A 27 -8.44 0.31 5.74
CA GLU A 27 -8.60 1.56 5.00
C GLU A 27 -8.11 1.38 3.56
N PRO A 28 -8.80 1.94 2.54
CA PRO A 28 -8.20 2.08 1.22
C PRO A 28 -6.96 2.95 1.37
N ASP A 29 -5.85 2.53 0.77
CA ASP A 29 -4.57 3.21 0.96
C ASP A 29 -4.62 4.66 0.43
N GLU A 30 -3.69 5.50 0.88
CA GLU A 30 -3.65 6.92 0.48
C GLU A 30 -3.47 7.13 -1.03
N TRP A 31 -3.10 6.11 -1.81
CA TRP A 31 -3.09 6.16 -3.28
C TRP A 31 -4.46 5.77 -3.84
N ASP A 32 -5.08 4.67 -3.40
CA ASP A 32 -6.44 4.29 -3.81
C ASP A 32 -7.49 5.35 -3.41
N LYS A 33 -7.45 5.91 -2.19
CA LYS A 33 -8.27 7.07 -1.79
C LYS A 33 -8.14 8.23 -2.77
N ARG A 34 -6.90 8.52 -3.21
CA ARG A 34 -6.64 9.53 -4.25
C ARG A 34 -7.27 9.11 -5.57
N ILE A 35 -7.11 7.86 -6.01
CA ILE A 35 -7.75 7.33 -7.22
C ILE A 35 -9.28 7.50 -7.16
N PHE A 36 -9.95 7.06 -6.09
CA PHE A 36 -11.39 7.21 -5.91
C PHE A 36 -11.83 8.67 -5.99
N SER A 37 -11.07 9.59 -5.37
CA SER A 37 -11.36 11.03 -5.46
C SER A 37 -11.18 11.65 -6.84
N THR A 38 -10.52 10.98 -7.79
CA THR A 38 -10.36 11.47 -9.18
C THR A 38 -11.57 11.19 -10.06
N GLY A 39 -12.45 10.25 -9.67
CA GLY A 39 -13.50 9.73 -10.54
C GLY A 39 -13.04 8.76 -11.63
N CYS A 40 -11.77 8.32 -11.62
CA CYS A 40 -11.21 7.32 -12.55
C CYS A 40 -11.01 5.92 -11.93
N ALA A 41 -11.67 5.65 -10.80
CA ALA A 41 -11.57 4.38 -10.07
C ALA A 41 -11.91 3.15 -10.91
N ASP A 42 -12.97 3.20 -11.73
CA ASP A 42 -13.37 2.06 -12.56
C ASP A 42 -12.26 1.62 -13.54
N GLU A 43 -11.46 2.55 -14.05
CA GLU A 43 -10.36 2.24 -14.96
C GLU A 43 -9.09 1.82 -14.21
N ASN A 44 -8.91 2.25 -12.95
CA ASN A 44 -7.87 1.70 -12.07
C ASN A 44 -8.20 0.26 -11.68
N ALA A 45 -9.45 -0.01 -11.29
CA ALA A 45 -9.94 -1.34 -10.94
C ALA A 45 -9.71 -2.34 -12.09
N LYS A 46 -10.05 -1.99 -13.34
CA LYS A 46 -9.75 -2.84 -14.51
C LYS A 46 -8.25 -3.07 -14.73
N MET A 47 -7.40 -2.08 -14.45
CA MET A 47 -5.95 -2.25 -14.52
C MET A 47 -5.44 -3.22 -13.44
N THR A 48 -5.94 -3.08 -12.21
CA THR A 48 -5.68 -3.96 -11.08
C THR A 48 -6.18 -5.38 -11.36
N ASP A 49 -7.39 -5.55 -11.89
CA ASP A 49 -7.96 -6.85 -12.29
C ASP A 49 -7.07 -7.55 -13.33
N CYS A 50 -6.71 -6.84 -14.41
CA CYS A 50 -5.80 -7.40 -15.42
C CYS A 50 -4.44 -7.79 -14.82
N TYR A 51 -3.91 -7.00 -13.88
CA TYR A 51 -2.71 -7.35 -13.14
C TYR A 51 -2.93 -8.55 -12.19
N TYR A 52 -4.09 -8.71 -11.57
CA TYR A 52 -4.40 -9.88 -10.75
C TYR A 52 -4.49 -11.16 -11.59
N GLU A 53 -5.10 -11.09 -12.78
CA GLU A 53 -5.21 -12.21 -13.71
C GLU A 53 -3.85 -12.62 -14.30
N LYS A 54 -3.06 -11.65 -14.79
CA LYS A 54 -1.84 -11.93 -15.58
C LYS A 54 -0.53 -11.77 -14.81
N LYS A 55 -0.55 -11.02 -13.71
CA LYS A 55 0.62 -10.60 -12.90
C LYS A 55 1.73 -9.93 -13.70
N ASP A 56 1.40 -9.35 -14.85
CA ASP A 56 2.28 -8.55 -15.68
C ASP A 56 1.57 -7.26 -16.13
N TRP A 57 1.99 -6.13 -15.56
CA TRP A 57 1.49 -4.80 -15.90
C TRP A 57 1.74 -4.41 -17.36
N ARG A 58 2.71 -5.03 -18.05
CA ARG A 58 2.97 -4.77 -19.48
C ARG A 58 1.90 -5.37 -20.38
N ALA A 59 1.27 -6.46 -19.94
CA ALA A 59 0.16 -7.09 -20.65
C ALA A 59 -1.16 -6.30 -20.49
N CYS A 60 -1.20 -5.34 -19.55
CA CYS A 60 -2.36 -4.51 -19.21
C CYS A 60 -2.22 -3.06 -19.74
N LYS A 61 -1.55 -2.91 -20.89
CA LYS A 61 -1.25 -1.60 -21.47
C LYS A 61 -2.53 -0.87 -21.92
N ASP A 62 -3.51 -1.59 -22.44
CA ASP A 62 -4.79 -1.01 -22.87
C ASP A 62 -5.58 -0.42 -21.69
N GLU A 63 -5.61 -1.12 -20.56
CA GLU A 63 -6.20 -0.66 -19.29
C GLU A 63 -5.45 0.57 -18.76
N MET A 64 -4.12 0.55 -18.81
CA MET A 64 -3.28 1.69 -18.43
C MET A 64 -3.48 2.91 -19.34
N GLU A 65 -3.70 2.72 -20.64
CA GLU A 65 -4.08 3.81 -21.56
C GLU A 65 -5.50 4.34 -21.28
N ARG A 66 -6.47 3.49 -20.92
CA ARG A 66 -7.83 3.93 -20.51
C ARG A 66 -7.77 4.79 -19.26
N PHE A 67 -7.05 4.32 -18.24
CA PHE A 67 -6.83 5.07 -17.01
C PHE A 67 -6.18 6.42 -17.28
N ARG A 68 -5.10 6.49 -18.08
CA ARG A 68 -4.46 7.76 -18.48
C ARG A 68 -5.39 8.71 -19.25
N ARG A 69 -6.27 8.18 -20.11
CA ARG A 69 -7.27 9.00 -20.82
C ARG A 69 -8.29 9.59 -19.86
N CYS A 70 -8.79 8.80 -18.90
CA CYS A 70 -9.67 9.29 -17.84
C CYS A 70 -8.96 10.34 -16.96
N TRP A 71 -7.74 10.05 -16.50
CA TRP A 71 -6.92 10.93 -15.67
C TRP A 71 -6.75 12.32 -16.27
N LYS A 72 -6.38 12.37 -17.55
CA LYS A 72 -6.24 13.62 -18.31
C LYS A 72 -7.57 14.31 -18.56
N ALA A 73 -8.65 13.57 -18.78
CA ALA A 73 -10.00 14.15 -18.95
C ALA A 73 -10.53 14.79 -17.65
N GLN A 74 -10.18 14.24 -16.49
CA GLN A 74 -10.46 14.81 -15.17
C GLN A 74 -9.50 15.93 -14.76
N GLY A 75 -8.53 16.32 -15.61
CA GLY A 75 -7.53 17.34 -15.30
C GLY A 75 -6.60 16.95 -14.15
N ASN A 76 -6.44 15.66 -13.88
CA ASN A 76 -5.83 15.15 -12.67
C ASN A 76 -4.28 15.13 -12.73
N ASP A 77 -3.69 15.65 -13.82
CA ASP A 77 -2.24 15.78 -14.03
C ASP A 77 -1.57 16.56 -12.88
N GLU A 78 -2.12 17.72 -12.46
CA GLU A 78 -1.60 18.53 -11.32
C GLU A 78 -1.63 17.82 -9.96
N ARG A 79 -2.42 16.74 -9.80
CA ARG A 79 -2.47 15.95 -8.56
C ARG A 79 -1.41 14.85 -8.52
N THR A 80 -0.71 14.62 -9.63
CA THR A 80 0.42 13.68 -9.77
C THR A 80 1.78 14.37 -9.75
N ASP A 81 1.84 15.69 -9.92
CA ASP A 81 3.03 16.49 -9.62
C ASP A 81 3.29 16.44 -8.10
N THR A 82 4.07 15.46 -7.67
CA THR A 82 4.70 15.47 -6.35
C THR A 82 5.61 16.67 -6.28
N LYS A 83 5.09 17.74 -5.66
CA LYS A 83 5.87 18.85 -5.17
C LYS A 83 6.88 18.27 -4.18
N ASP A 84 8.16 18.25 -4.55
CA ASP A 84 9.23 17.65 -3.76
C ASP A 84 9.19 18.18 -2.31
N ALA A 85 9.27 17.26 -1.35
CA ALA A 85 9.24 17.52 0.09
C ALA A 85 10.67 17.71 0.66
#